data_AF-A0A1X7H9H8-F1
#
_entry.id   AF-A0A1X7H9H8-F1
#
_cell.length_a   1.000
_cell.length_b   1.000
_cell.length_c   1.000
_cell.angle_alpha   90.00
_cell.angle_beta   90.00
_cell.angle_gamma   90.00
#
_symmetry.space_group_name_H-M   'P 1'
#
loop_
_entity.id
_entity.type
_entity.pdbx_description
1 polymer ?
#
loop_
_entity_poly.entity_id
_entity_poly.type
_entity_poly.pdbx_seq_one_letter_code
_entity_poly.pdbx_strand_id
1 'polypeptide(L)'
;MVNRWAIGLLSFSLLAVIMGCTRDAAKEEMKKYNMQAYQEGNKEAKTEGSGLNGQLLNTMKDLFKDHNIRLTNDTYAEDDAGNMSYLYRMNDDSSQLITVHIFTDEQARINGIKELYGAGGLNETGTMDNMIFTQREAALVYTSAGKKKDQYTEQVKKVAADVLNQLPRRSNDKPK
;
A
#
# COMPACT_ATOMS: atom_id res chain seq x y z
N MET A 1 -52.70 -27.55 48.39
CA MET A 1 -52.15 -28.65 47.58
C MET A 1 -51.42 -28.04 46.40
N VAL A 2 -50.20 -28.50 46.17
CA VAL A 2 -49.14 -27.86 45.38
C VAL A 2 -49.20 -28.27 43.90
N ASN A 3 -48.67 -27.38 43.06
CA ASN A 3 -48.27 -27.52 41.65
C ASN A 3 -49.38 -27.46 40.59
N ARG A 4 -49.20 -26.59 39.58
CA ARG A 4 -48.45 -26.97 38.38
C ARG A 4 -48.22 -25.81 37.36
N TRP A 5 -46.93 -25.54 37.12
CA TRP A 5 -46.26 -25.19 35.83
C TRP A 5 -46.25 -23.74 35.33
N ALA A 6 -45.01 -23.28 35.11
CA ALA A 6 -44.56 -22.01 34.55
C ALA A 6 -44.47 -22.04 33.01
N ILE A 7 -43.97 -20.91 32.46
CA ILE A 7 -43.54 -20.56 31.08
C ILE A 7 -44.47 -19.45 30.55
N GLY A 8 -44.05 -18.20 30.39
CA GLY A 8 -42.89 -17.71 29.62
C GLY A 8 -43.44 -17.02 28.37
N LEU A 9 -43.15 -15.75 28.07
CA LEU A 9 -41.89 -15.38 27.45
C LEU A 9 -41.63 -13.88 27.56
N LEU A 10 -40.37 -13.59 27.87
CA LEU A 10 -39.79 -12.29 28.07
C LEU A 10 -39.79 -11.46 26.79
N SER A 11 -40.07 -10.19 27.00
CA SER A 11 -40.03 -9.12 26.02
C SER A 11 -38.63 -8.96 25.42
N PHE A 12 -38.66 -8.69 24.12
CA PHE A 12 -37.58 -8.55 23.18
C PHE A 12 -36.77 -7.27 23.47
N SER A 13 -35.52 -7.40 23.90
CA SER A 13 -34.57 -6.28 23.89
C SER A 13 -33.14 -6.79 23.74
N LEU A 14 -32.84 -7.33 22.55
CA LEU A 14 -31.49 -7.33 21.98
C LEU A 14 -31.40 -6.16 21.00
N LEU A 15 -30.28 -5.44 21.07
CA LEU A 15 -29.64 -4.60 20.04
C LEU A 15 -29.28 -3.20 20.56
N ALA A 16 -28.22 -3.15 21.35
CA ALA A 16 -27.34 -1.99 21.41
C ALA A 16 -25.89 -2.46 21.53
N VAL A 17 -25.41 -3.20 20.54
CA VAL A 17 -23.97 -3.24 20.25
C VAL A 17 -23.79 -2.37 19.01
N ILE A 18 -23.74 -1.05 19.24
CA ILE A 18 -23.44 -0.11 18.17
C ILE A 18 -21.96 -0.32 17.83
N MET A 19 -21.77 -0.69 16.58
CA MET A 19 -20.52 -1.03 15.91
C MET A 19 -19.40 -0.05 16.23
N GLY A 20 -18.47 -0.48 17.08
CA GLY A 20 -17.20 0.19 17.36
C GLY A 20 -16.00 -0.60 16.85
N CYS A 21 -16.13 -1.39 15.77
CA CYS A 21 -15.05 -2.31 15.33
C CYS A 21 -14.69 -2.22 13.84
N THR A 22 -14.99 -1.11 13.14
CA THR A 22 -14.58 -0.96 11.72
C THR A 22 -13.20 -0.33 11.55
N ARG A 23 -12.75 0.48 12.53
CA ARG A 23 -11.44 1.15 12.47
C ARG A 23 -10.28 0.17 12.64
N ASP A 24 -10.42 -0.78 13.55
CA ASP A 24 -9.36 -1.75 13.83
C ASP A 24 -9.32 -2.84 12.77
N ALA A 25 -10.48 -3.33 12.31
CA ALA A 25 -10.55 -4.29 11.21
C ALA A 25 -9.90 -3.77 9.92
N ALA A 26 -10.19 -2.54 9.50
CA ALA A 26 -9.58 -1.98 8.28
C ALA A 26 -8.07 -1.75 8.42
N LYS A 27 -7.61 -1.33 9.61
CA LYS A 27 -6.17 -1.20 9.90
C LYS A 27 -5.47 -2.55 9.98
N GLU A 28 -6.13 -3.56 10.53
CA GLU A 28 -5.61 -4.90 10.73
C GLU A 28 -5.55 -5.67 9.41
N GLU A 29 -6.57 -5.55 8.55
CA GLU A 29 -6.56 -6.10 7.19
C GLU A 29 -5.48 -5.45 6.32
N MET A 30 -5.33 -4.13 6.39
CA MET A 30 -4.28 -3.41 5.68
C MET A 30 -2.89 -3.80 6.18
N LYS A 31 -2.70 -3.86 7.50
CA LYS A 31 -1.45 -4.34 8.11
C LYS A 31 -1.17 -5.78 7.70
N LYS A 32 -2.17 -6.66 7.68
CA LYS A 32 -2.02 -8.07 7.30
C LYS A 32 -1.69 -8.23 5.83
N TYR A 33 -2.36 -7.52 4.93
CA TYR A 33 -2.08 -7.56 3.49
C TYR A 33 -0.68 -7.01 3.17
N ASN A 34 -0.34 -5.86 3.77
CA ASN A 34 1.00 -5.27 3.68
C ASN A 34 2.06 -5.96 4.55
N MET A 35 1.73 -7.03 5.27
CA MET A 35 2.69 -7.79 6.07
C MET A 35 2.88 -9.20 5.49
N GLN A 36 1.84 -9.81 4.92
CA GLN A 36 1.94 -11.13 4.29
C GLN A 36 2.73 -11.12 2.97
N ALA A 37 2.65 -10.07 2.15
CA ALA A 37 3.52 -9.92 0.99
C ALA A 37 4.96 -9.45 1.33
N TYR A 38 5.22 -9.11 2.60
CA TYR A 38 6.40 -8.35 3.03
C TYR A 38 7.29 -9.09 4.05
N GLN A 39 6.82 -10.21 4.63
CA GLN A 39 7.56 -10.95 5.65
C GLN A 39 8.74 -11.78 5.10
N GLU A 40 8.86 -12.00 3.80
CA GLU A 40 9.94 -12.82 3.23
C GLU A 40 11.26 -12.07 2.98
N GLY A 41 11.31 -10.72 3.02
CA GLY A 41 12.50 -9.96 2.62
C GLY A 41 12.78 -8.68 3.41
N ASN A 42 12.28 -8.55 4.63
CA ASN A 42 12.26 -7.28 5.35
C ASN A 42 13.66 -6.87 5.85
N LYS A 43 14.26 -5.85 5.23
CA LYS A 43 15.41 -5.12 5.80
C LYS A 43 14.89 -3.75 6.25
N GLU A 44 15.08 -3.39 7.52
CA GLU A 44 14.85 -2.02 7.96
C GLU A 44 15.60 -1.09 7.01
N ALA A 45 14.91 -0.12 6.42
CA ALA A 45 15.51 0.87 5.53
C ALA A 45 16.36 1.87 6.34
N LYS A 46 17.39 1.40 7.05
CA LYS A 46 18.50 2.23 7.52
C LYS A 46 19.40 2.50 6.33
N THR A 47 19.01 3.45 5.48
CA THR A 47 19.87 3.96 4.42
C THR A 47 19.78 5.49 4.38
N GLU A 48 20.38 6.12 5.38
CA GLU A 48 20.90 7.49 5.27
C GLU A 48 22.20 7.53 4.41
N GLY A 49 22.37 6.60 3.47
CA GLY A 49 23.63 6.35 2.76
C GLY A 49 23.49 6.41 1.24
N SER A 50 24.47 7.03 0.60
CA SER A 50 24.68 7.14 -0.84
C SER A 50 24.36 5.86 -1.61
N GLY A 51 23.50 5.96 -2.64
CA GLY A 51 23.10 4.84 -3.51
C GLY A 51 21.72 5.07 -4.14
N LEU A 52 21.25 4.09 -4.92
CA LEU A 52 19.95 4.10 -5.60
C LEU A 52 18.78 4.41 -4.64
N ASN A 53 18.80 3.78 -3.47
CA ASN A 53 17.75 3.86 -2.47
C ASN A 53 17.66 5.26 -1.86
N GLY A 54 18.80 5.90 -1.59
CA GLY A 54 18.86 7.27 -1.07
C GLY A 54 18.42 8.30 -2.10
N GLN A 55 18.80 8.13 -3.37
CA GLN A 55 18.36 9.00 -4.46
C GLN A 55 16.85 8.90 -4.66
N LEU A 56 16.29 7.68 -4.71
CA LEU A 56 14.86 7.47 -4.84
C LEU A 56 14.09 8.09 -3.67
N LEU A 57 14.55 7.85 -2.44
CA LEU A 57 13.94 8.42 -1.23
C LEU A 57 13.85 9.95 -1.29
N ASN A 58 14.93 10.61 -1.71
CA ASN A 58 14.97 12.06 -1.82
C ASN A 58 14.06 12.56 -2.95
N THR A 59 14.13 11.97 -4.14
CA THR A 59 13.23 12.30 -5.26
C THR A 59 11.76 12.17 -4.86
N MET A 60 11.39 11.08 -4.19
CA MET A 60 10.02 10.87 -3.70
C MET A 60 9.61 11.95 -2.72
N LYS A 61 10.45 12.26 -1.73
CA LYS A 61 10.15 13.30 -0.74
C LYS A 61 9.99 14.68 -1.38
N ASP A 62 10.87 15.03 -2.31
CA ASP A 62 10.86 16.34 -2.96
C ASP A 62 9.61 16.52 -3.83
N LEU A 63 9.28 15.54 -4.68
CA LEU A 63 8.12 15.63 -5.58
C LEU A 63 6.78 15.71 -4.82
N PHE A 64 6.66 15.02 -3.68
CA PHE A 64 5.43 15.07 -2.88
C PHE A 64 5.37 16.31 -1.96
N LYS A 65 6.52 16.90 -1.61
CA LYS A 65 6.60 18.11 -0.78
C LYS A 65 5.92 19.30 -1.43
N ASP A 66 6.04 19.46 -2.75
CA ASP A 66 5.37 20.53 -3.52
C ASP A 66 3.83 20.46 -3.45
N HIS A 67 3.30 19.30 -3.07
CA HIS A 67 1.88 19.07 -2.83
C HIS A 67 1.49 19.09 -1.35
N ASN A 68 2.37 19.56 -0.46
CA ASN A 68 2.20 19.54 1.00
C ASN A 68 1.97 18.12 1.57
N ILE A 69 2.59 17.11 0.95
CA ILE A 69 2.54 15.72 1.40
C ILE A 69 3.92 15.33 1.91
N ARG A 70 4.01 14.99 3.20
CA ARG A 70 5.22 14.44 3.79
C ARG A 70 5.24 12.93 3.59
N LEU A 71 6.24 12.43 2.90
CA LEU A 71 6.50 10.98 2.85
C LEU A 71 7.45 10.56 3.96
N THR A 72 7.04 9.58 4.75
CA THR A 72 7.90 8.85 5.68
C THR A 72 8.14 7.47 5.11
N ASN A 73 9.40 7.15 4.80
CA ASN A 73 9.78 5.81 4.36
C ASN A 73 9.59 4.85 5.53
N ASP A 74 8.82 3.80 5.27
CA ASP A 74 8.52 2.78 6.26
C ASP A 74 9.38 1.54 6.02
N THR A 75 9.47 1.09 4.77
CA THR A 75 9.98 -0.26 4.46
C THR A 75 10.64 -0.36 3.08
N TYR A 76 11.70 -1.17 3.00
CA TYR A 76 12.33 -1.64 1.77
C TYR A 76 12.34 -3.17 1.73
N ALA A 77 12.05 -3.73 0.55
CA ALA A 77 12.17 -5.16 0.28
C ALA A 77 12.82 -5.39 -1.08
N GLU A 78 13.61 -6.47 -1.17
CA GLU A 78 14.17 -6.99 -2.42
C GLU A 78 13.97 -8.50 -2.43
N ASP A 79 13.39 -9.02 -3.52
CA ASP A 79 13.17 -10.47 -3.67
C ASP A 79 14.38 -11.18 -4.32
N ASP A 80 14.33 -12.51 -4.38
CA ASP A 80 15.40 -13.34 -4.97
C ASP A 80 15.55 -13.12 -6.48
N ALA A 81 14.51 -12.62 -7.15
CA ALA A 81 14.59 -12.21 -8.55
C ALA A 81 15.24 -10.82 -8.71
N GLY A 82 15.50 -10.12 -7.61
CA GLY A 82 16.08 -8.78 -7.56
C GLY A 82 15.07 -7.66 -7.76
N ASN A 83 13.75 -7.92 -7.72
CA ASN A 83 12.74 -6.88 -7.75
C ASN A 83 12.76 -6.12 -6.41
N MET A 84 12.66 -4.79 -6.47
CA MET A 84 12.70 -3.93 -5.29
C MET A 84 11.34 -3.28 -5.04
N SER A 85 10.96 -3.15 -3.78
CA SER A 85 9.74 -2.45 -3.36
C SER A 85 10.04 -1.47 -2.24
N TYR A 86 9.54 -0.23 -2.39
CA TYR A 86 9.70 0.85 -1.42
C TYR A 86 8.32 1.31 -0.96
N LEU A 87 8.10 1.33 0.36
CA LEU A 87 6.82 1.70 0.95
C LEU A 87 6.94 3.00 1.74
N TYR A 88 6.05 3.95 1.46
CA TYR A 88 5.98 5.25 2.10
C TYR A 88 4.60 5.48 2.70
N ARG A 89 4.56 6.03 3.92
CA ARG A 89 3.35 6.59 4.51
C ARG A 89 3.20 8.06 4.12
N MET A 90 2.00 8.46 3.72
CA MET A 90 1.67 9.85 3.41
C MET A 90 1.17 10.55 4.67
N ASN A 91 1.86 11.62 5.08
CA ASN A 91 1.56 12.40 6.29
C ASN A 91 1.44 11.54 7.57
N ASP A 92 2.26 10.48 7.65
CA ASP A 92 2.26 9.50 8.75
C ASP A 92 0.91 8.75 8.92
N ASP A 93 0.05 8.78 7.90
CA ASP A 93 -1.24 8.09 7.90
C ASP A 93 -1.08 6.68 7.34
N SER A 94 -1.28 5.67 8.17
CA SER A 94 -1.18 4.27 7.74
C SER A 94 -2.22 3.91 6.68
N SER A 95 -3.32 4.67 6.58
CA SER A 95 -4.38 4.42 5.59
C SER A 95 -4.08 4.99 4.20
N GLN A 96 -2.92 5.64 4.04
CA GLN A 96 -2.51 6.38 2.84
C GLN A 96 -1.06 6.04 2.49
N LEU A 97 -0.89 5.14 1.51
CA LEU A 97 0.41 4.54 1.21
C LEU A 97 0.79 4.79 -0.24
N ILE A 98 2.10 5.00 -0.45
CA ILE A 98 2.73 4.95 -1.77
C ILE A 98 3.69 3.77 -1.77
N THR A 99 3.49 2.84 -2.69
CA THR A 99 4.43 1.74 -2.96
C THR A 99 5.05 1.95 -4.33
N VAL A 100 6.38 1.97 -4.39
CA VAL A 100 7.12 1.98 -5.66
C VAL A 100 7.74 0.62 -5.85
N HIS A 101 7.34 -0.08 -6.91
CA HIS A 101 7.93 -1.34 -7.34
C HIS A 101 8.87 -1.09 -8.53
N ILE A 102 10.08 -1.63 -8.44
CA ILE A 102 11.08 -1.62 -9.52
C ILE A 102 11.41 -3.08 -9.84
N PHE A 103 10.94 -3.54 -10.98
CA PHE A 103 11.13 -4.90 -11.45
C PHE A 103 12.43 -5.03 -12.25
N THR A 104 12.85 -6.27 -12.51
CA THR A 104 14.01 -6.56 -13.36
C THR A 104 13.80 -6.16 -14.81
N ASP A 105 12.58 -6.32 -15.33
CA ASP A 105 12.18 -5.92 -16.67
C ASP A 105 10.67 -5.62 -16.75
N GLU A 106 10.23 -5.16 -17.92
CA GLU A 106 8.82 -4.81 -18.16
C GLU A 106 7.87 -6.01 -18.07
N GLN A 107 8.31 -7.20 -18.48
CA GLN A 107 7.47 -8.40 -18.40
C GLN A 107 7.28 -8.83 -16.94
N ALA A 108 8.34 -8.75 -16.14
CA ALA A 108 8.29 -8.94 -14.69
C ALA A 108 7.35 -7.91 -14.03
N ARG A 109 7.37 -6.64 -14.46
CA ARG A 109 6.40 -5.63 -14.00
C ARG A 109 4.96 -6.04 -14.31
N ILE A 110 4.67 -6.44 -15.55
CA ILE A 110 3.32 -6.84 -15.95
C ILE A 110 2.83 -8.02 -15.11
N ASN A 111 3.67 -9.04 -14.95
CA ASN A 111 3.32 -10.23 -14.18
C ASN A 111 3.17 -9.93 -12.69
N GLY A 112 4.12 -9.21 -12.11
CA GLY A 112 4.14 -8.88 -10.69
C GLY A 112 2.99 -7.96 -10.29
N ILE A 113 2.68 -6.94 -11.09
CA ILE A 113 1.50 -6.10 -10.82
C ILE A 113 0.21 -6.91 -10.94
N LYS A 114 0.11 -7.81 -11.93
CA LYS A 114 -1.05 -8.68 -12.05
C LYS A 114 -1.19 -9.65 -10.87
N GLU A 115 -0.09 -10.11 -10.31
CA GLU A 115 -0.07 -11.01 -9.17
C GLU A 115 -0.44 -10.29 -7.87
N LEU A 116 0.20 -9.15 -7.60
CA LEU A 116 -0.01 -8.34 -6.39
C LEU A 116 -1.36 -7.64 -6.38
N TYR A 117 -1.83 -7.21 -7.54
CA TYR A 117 -2.97 -6.33 -7.71
C TYR A 117 -3.93 -6.83 -8.81
N GLY A 118 -4.00 -8.12 -9.12
CA GLY A 118 -5.00 -8.64 -10.06
C GLY A 118 -4.96 -8.02 -11.48
N ALA A 119 -5.97 -8.34 -12.29
CA ALA A 119 -6.01 -7.97 -13.71
C ALA A 119 -6.54 -6.54 -14.02
N GLY A 120 -6.75 -5.70 -13.00
CA GLY A 120 -7.35 -4.37 -13.15
C GLY A 120 -6.56 -3.30 -12.39
N GLY A 121 -6.29 -2.16 -13.04
CA GLY A 121 -5.55 -1.02 -12.46
C GLY A 121 -6.22 -0.32 -11.26
N LEU A 122 -7.38 -0.84 -10.84
CA LEU A 122 -8.11 -0.53 -9.61
C LEU A 122 -8.59 -1.86 -9.01
N ASN A 123 -8.00 -2.31 -7.90
CA ASN A 123 -8.68 -3.31 -7.06
C ASN A 123 -9.37 -2.58 -5.93
N GLU A 124 -10.67 -2.43 -6.09
CA GLU A 124 -11.56 -2.09 -5.01
C GLU A 124 -11.85 -3.40 -4.27
N THR A 125 -11.17 -3.63 -3.15
CA THR A 125 -11.83 -4.37 -2.08
C THR A 125 -12.66 -3.33 -1.34
N GLY A 126 -13.87 -3.64 -0.86
CA GLY A 126 -14.82 -2.62 -0.37
C GLY A 126 -14.29 -1.65 0.72
N THR A 127 -13.09 -1.89 1.25
CA THR A 127 -12.37 -1.13 2.27
C THR A 127 -11.10 -0.42 1.77
N MET A 128 -10.54 -0.78 0.60
CA MET A 128 -9.26 -0.28 0.08
C MET A 128 -9.27 -0.13 -1.45
N ASP A 129 -8.72 0.99 -1.92
CA ASP A 129 -8.53 1.28 -3.34
C ASP A 129 -7.05 1.40 -3.66
N ASN A 130 -6.65 0.79 -4.78
CA ASN A 130 -5.29 0.88 -5.31
C ASN A 130 -5.33 1.60 -6.66
N MET A 131 -4.65 2.73 -6.79
CA MET A 131 -4.44 3.42 -8.05
C MET A 131 -3.02 3.16 -8.55
N ILE A 132 -2.91 2.52 -9.72
CA ILE A 132 -1.63 2.01 -10.25
C ILE A 132 -1.20 2.81 -11.47
N PHE A 133 0.03 3.30 -11.45
CA PHE A 133 0.72 3.92 -12.58
C PHE A 133 1.91 3.08 -12.95
N THR A 134 2.13 2.83 -14.24
CA THR A 134 3.22 1.98 -14.72
C THR A 134 4.05 2.69 -15.77
N GLN A 135 5.35 2.44 -15.76
CA GLN A 135 6.26 2.89 -16.80
C GLN A 135 7.49 1.99 -16.85
N ARG A 136 7.79 1.42 -18.02
CA ARG A 136 8.95 0.54 -18.26
C ARG A 136 9.06 -0.59 -17.23
N GLU A 137 10.15 -0.71 -16.47
CA GLU A 137 10.34 -1.73 -15.45
C GLU A 137 9.68 -1.39 -14.09
N ALA A 138 8.99 -0.25 -13.95
CA ALA A 138 8.53 0.24 -12.66
C ALA A 138 7.02 0.50 -12.58
N ALA A 139 6.52 0.50 -11.35
CA ALA A 139 5.15 0.86 -11.02
C ALA A 139 5.09 1.68 -9.73
N LEU A 140 4.21 2.69 -9.72
CA LEU A 140 3.83 3.43 -8.52
C LEU A 140 2.39 3.07 -8.20
N VAL A 141 2.16 2.64 -6.96
CA VAL A 141 0.85 2.28 -6.45
C VAL A 141 0.50 3.20 -5.31
N TYR A 142 -0.65 3.85 -5.41
CA TYR A 142 -1.26 4.56 -4.30
C TYR A 142 -2.38 3.72 -3.70
N THR A 143 -2.20 3.32 -2.45
CA THR A 143 -3.21 2.58 -1.69
C THR A 143 -3.87 3.53 -0.70
N SER A 144 -5.19 3.65 -0.79
CA SER A 144 -5.99 4.46 0.13
C SER A 144 -7.11 3.63 0.74
N ALA A 145 -7.39 3.86 2.02
CA ALA A 145 -8.35 3.05 2.76
C ALA A 145 -9.16 3.87 3.78
N GLY A 146 -10.29 3.30 4.18
CA GLY A 146 -11.14 3.80 5.26
C GLY A 146 -11.84 5.12 4.95
N LYS A 147 -12.06 5.96 5.97
CA LYS A 147 -12.83 7.23 5.83
C LYS A 147 -12.14 8.32 4.99
N LYS A 148 -10.84 8.13 4.71
CA LYS A 148 -10.00 9.05 3.93
C LYS A 148 -9.65 8.46 2.57
N LYS A 149 -10.46 7.51 2.07
CA LYS A 149 -10.27 6.93 0.74
C LYS A 149 -10.19 8.04 -0.30
N ASP A 150 -9.26 7.88 -1.25
CA ASP A 150 -9.01 8.80 -2.36
C ASP A 150 -8.57 10.22 -1.99
N GLN A 151 -8.21 10.49 -0.73
CA GLN A 151 -7.89 11.83 -0.25
C GLN A 151 -6.79 12.52 -1.07
N TYR A 152 -5.79 11.77 -1.56
CA TYR A 152 -4.65 12.32 -2.31
C TYR A 152 -4.63 11.95 -3.79
N THR A 153 -5.72 11.44 -4.34
CA THR A 153 -5.78 10.92 -5.72
C THR A 153 -5.27 11.93 -6.76
N GLU A 154 -5.70 13.18 -6.67
CA GLU A 154 -5.33 14.21 -7.64
C GLU A 154 -3.87 14.66 -7.53
N GLN A 155 -3.31 14.65 -6.32
CA GLN A 155 -1.90 14.95 -6.07
C GLN A 155 -1.03 13.83 -6.60
N VAL A 156 -1.40 12.57 -6.34
CA VAL A 156 -0.68 11.39 -6.83
C VAL A 156 -0.68 11.36 -8.36
N LYS A 157 -1.81 11.61 -9.02
CA LYS A 157 -1.88 11.66 -10.50
C LYS A 157 -0.91 12.66 -11.10
N LYS A 158 -0.73 13.82 -10.47
CA LYS A 158 0.17 14.88 -10.95
C LYS A 158 1.63 14.48 -10.83
N VAL A 159 1.98 13.74 -9.77
CA VAL A 159 3.37 13.40 -9.44
C VAL A 159 3.82 12.06 -10.02
N ALA A 160 2.90 11.13 -10.29
CA ALA A 160 3.22 9.75 -10.64
C ALA A 160 4.14 9.63 -11.87
N ALA A 161 3.86 10.41 -12.92
CA ALA A 161 4.69 10.41 -14.13
C ALA A 161 6.11 10.92 -13.84
N ASP A 162 6.25 11.97 -13.04
CA ASP A 162 7.55 12.56 -12.72
C ASP A 162 8.39 11.61 -11.88
N VAL A 163 7.77 10.92 -10.91
CA VAL A 163 8.43 9.86 -10.14
C VAL A 163 8.97 8.78 -11.07
N LEU A 164 8.09 8.19 -11.89
CA LEU A 164 8.44 7.05 -12.75
C LEU A 164 9.49 7.40 -13.81
N ASN A 165 9.54 8.65 -14.27
CA ASN A 165 10.55 9.15 -15.19
C ASN A 165 11.92 9.38 -14.52
N GLN A 166 11.93 9.77 -13.25
CA GLN A 166 13.15 10.03 -12.49
C GLN A 166 13.73 8.76 -11.84
N LEU A 167 13.00 7.65 -11.89
CA LEU A 167 13.52 6.37 -11.43
C LEU A 167 14.79 5.99 -12.21
N PRO A 168 15.88 5.68 -11.49
CA PRO A 168 17.12 5.27 -12.12
C PRO A 168 16.88 4.00 -12.94
N ARG A 169 17.35 4.01 -14.19
CA ARG A 169 17.16 2.89 -15.11
C ARG A 169 17.97 1.71 -14.62
N ARG A 170 17.37 0.52 -14.59
CA ARG A 170 18.16 -0.71 -14.63
C ARG A 170 18.72 -0.84 -16.03
N SER A 171 19.98 -0.45 -16.23
CA SER A 171 20.68 -0.76 -17.48
C SER A 171 20.83 -2.29 -17.56
N ASN A 172 20.10 -2.91 -18.48
CA ASN A 172 20.44 -4.24 -19.00
C ASN A 172 21.71 -4.13 -19.86
N ASP A 173 22.82 -3.71 -19.26
CA ASP A 173 24.13 -3.80 -19.90
C ASP A 173 24.73 -5.15 -19.50
N LYS A 174 24.25 -6.20 -20.18
CA LYS A 174 25.09 -7.37 -20.39
C LYS A 174 25.98 -7.02 -21.58
N PRO A 175 27.31 -6.91 -21.41
CA PRO A 175 28.18 -6.85 -22.57
C PRO A 175 27.94 -8.13 -23.40
N LYS A 176 27.63 -7.94 -24.69
CA LYS A 176 27.63 -9.02 -25.68
C LYS A 176 29.03 -9.58 -25.86
#